data_AF-A0A7J4S4S3-F1
#
_entry.id   AF-A0A7J4S4S3-F1
#
_cell.length_a   1.000
_cell.length_b   1.000
_cell.length_c   1.000
_cell.angle_alpha   90.00
_cell.angle_beta   90.00
_cell.angle_gamma   90.00
#
_symmetry.space_group_name_H-M   'P 1'
#
loop_
_entity.id
_entity.type
_entity.pdbx_description
1 polymer ?
#
loop_
_entity_poly.entity_id
_entity_poly.type
_entity_poly.pdbx_seq_one_letter_code
_entity_poly.pdbx_strand_id
1 'polypeptide(L)' 'MPKACLVITAITVENRPVSEVARSYGVARSWIYTLLARYRAEGDAAFEPRSRRPETSPKAISPQASN' A
#
# COMPACT_ATOMS: atom_id res chain seq x y z
N MET A 1 -10.23 3.83 -5.57
CA MET A 1 -9.31 4.01 -4.42
C MET A 1 -8.02 3.24 -4.68
N PRO A 2 -6.82 3.82 -4.52
CA PRO A 2 -5.56 3.13 -4.78
C PRO A 2 -5.25 2.07 -3.71
N LYS A 3 -4.77 0.89 -4.12
CA LYS A 3 -4.45 -0.26 -3.24
C LYS A 3 -3.48 0.09 -2.09
N ALA A 4 -2.58 1.04 -2.30
CA ALA A 4 -1.64 1.52 -1.28
C ALA A 4 -2.36 2.17 -0.08
N CYS A 5 -3.40 2.98 -0.31
CA CYS A 5 -4.14 3.60 0.80
C CYS A 5 -4.85 2.53 1.65
N LEU A 6 -5.46 1.53 1.01
CA LEU A 6 -6.12 0.43 1.73
C LEU A 6 -5.14 -0.36 2.61
N VAL A 7 -3.93 -0.63 2.10
CA VAL A 7 -2.89 -1.32 2.87
C VAL A 7 -2.41 -0.48 4.06
N ILE A 8 -2.20 0.83 3.88
CA ILE A 8 -1.77 1.72 4.97
C ILE A 8 -2.87 1.78 6.03
N THR A 9 -4.13 2.04 5.65
CA THR A 9 -5.27 2.12 6.58
C THR A 9 -5.46 0.82 7.38
N ALA A 10 -5.36 -0.34 6.72
CA ALA A 10 -5.48 -1.63 7.41
C ALA A 10 -4.41 -1.83 8.50
N ILE A 11 -3.23 -1.24 8.34
CA ILE A 11 -2.12 -1.35 9.31
C ILE A 11 -2.20 -0.24 10.36
N THR A 12 -2.49 1.00 9.97
CA THR A 12 -2.42 2.16 10.87
C THR A 12 -3.71 2.36 11.67
N VAL A 13 -4.87 2.18 11.03
CA VAL A 13 -6.19 2.40 11.66
C VAL A 13 -6.70 1.11 12.27
N GLU A 14 -6.66 0.01 11.53
CA GLU A 14 -7.18 -1.28 11.99
C GLU A 14 -6.16 -2.10 12.78
N ASN A 15 -4.92 -1.59 12.92
CA ASN A 15 -3.82 -2.22 13.66
C ASN A 15 -3.52 -3.68 13.23
N ARG A 16 -3.84 -4.05 11.99
CA ARG A 16 -3.64 -5.42 11.51
C ARG A 16 -2.16 -5.72 11.30
N PRO A 17 -1.72 -6.95 11.60
CA PRO A 17 -0.31 -7.31 11.43
C PRO A 17 0.07 -7.33 9.94
N VAL A 18 1.26 -6.79 9.64
CA VAL A 18 1.81 -6.68 8.27
C VAL A 18 1.80 -8.01 7.52
N SER A 19 2.03 -9.12 8.23
CA SER A 19 2.02 -10.48 7.66
C SER A 19 0.65 -10.90 7.14
N GLU A 20 -0.41 -10.55 7.85
CA GLU A 20 -1.79 -10.82 7.47
C GLU A 20 -2.19 -9.92 6.30
N VAL A 21 -1.93 -8.62 6.40
CA VAL A 21 -2.23 -7.65 5.35
C VAL A 21 -1.50 -8.01 4.04
N ALA A 22 -0.24 -8.42 4.12
CA ALA A 22 0.51 -8.91 2.96
C ALA A 22 -0.19 -10.07 2.25
N ARG A 23 -0.72 -11.03 3.02
CA ARG A 23 -1.42 -12.20 2.49
C ARG A 23 -2.79 -11.82 1.94
N SER A 24 -3.56 -11.03 2.66
CA SER A 24 -4.91 -10.60 2.28
C SER A 24 -4.93 -9.75 1.01
N TYR A 25 -3.91 -8.89 0.83
CA TYR A 25 -3.82 -8.00 -0.34
C TYR A 25 -2.87 -8.49 -1.43
N GLY A 26 -2.18 -9.63 -1.21
CA GLY A 26 -1.24 -10.23 -2.17
C GLY A 26 0.00 -9.38 -2.45
N VAL A 27 0.50 -8.67 -1.45
CA VAL A 27 1.66 -7.76 -1.58
C VAL A 27 2.86 -8.25 -0.77
N ALA A 28 4.07 -7.90 -1.22
CA ALA A 28 5.28 -8.26 -0.50
C ALA A 28 5.43 -7.43 0.80
N ARG A 29 5.86 -8.08 1.89
CA ARG A 29 6.12 -7.39 3.17
C ARG A 29 7.15 -6.26 3.03
N SER A 30 8.20 -6.47 2.23
CA SER A 30 9.21 -5.45 1.95
C SER A 30 8.61 -4.19 1.35
N TRP A 31 7.68 -4.34 0.40
CA TRP A 31 6.95 -3.22 -0.20
C TRP A 31 6.08 -2.49 0.84
N ILE A 32 5.42 -3.22 1.75
CA ILE A 32 4.66 -2.60 2.84
C ILE A 32 5.57 -1.77 3.75
N TYR A 33 6.74 -2.29 4.14
CA TYR A 33 7.67 -1.52 4.98
C TYR A 33 8.21 -0.28 4.27
N THR A 34 8.51 -0.36 2.97
CA THR A 34 8.86 0.83 2.17
C THR A 34 7.72 1.84 2.14
N LEU A 35 6.48 1.38 1.98
CA LEU A 35 5.30 2.22 1.96
C LEU A 35 5.06 2.90 3.33
N LEU A 36 5.21 2.17 4.43
CA LEU A 36 5.10 2.71 5.78
C LEU A 36 6.24 3.67 6.11
N ALA A 37 7.46 3.41 5.64
CA ALA A 37 8.58 4.32 5.82
C ALA A 37 8.33 5.66 5.11
N ARG A 38 7.81 5.60 3.88
CA ARG A 38 7.38 6.79 3.14
C ARG A 38 6.27 7.54 3.87
N TYR A 39 5.24 6.81 4.33
CA TYR A 39 4.14 7.36 5.11
C TYR A 39 4.61 8.05 6.40
N ARG A 40 5.59 7.48 7.11
CA ARG A 40 6.17 8.11 8.31
C ARG A 40 7.00 9.36 8.01
N ALA A 41 7.67 9.40 6.87
CA ALA A 41 8.49 10.53 6.46
C ALA A 41 7.64 11.72 5.96
N GLU A 42 6.54 11.46 5.28
CA GLU A 42 5.70 12.49 4.65
C GLU A 42 4.39 12.77 5.43
N GLY A 43 4.00 11.90 6.36
CA GLY A 43 2.77 12.00 7.16
C GLY A 43 1.50 11.76 6.34
N ASP A 44 0.39 12.35 6.76
CA ASP A 44 -0.91 12.30 6.06
C ASP A 44 -0.84 12.86 4.62
N ALA A 45 0.18 13.65 4.29
CA ALA A 45 0.43 14.13 2.93
C ALA A 45 0.77 13.00 1.94
N ALA A 46 1.05 11.78 2.42
CA ALA A 46 1.18 10.58 1.59
C ALA A 46 -0.19 10.02 1.14
N PHE A 47 -1.29 10.37 1.82
CA PHE A 47 -2.65 10.05 1.38
C PHE A 47 -3.18 11.03 0.34
N GLU A 48 -2.71 12.27 0.37
CA GLU A 48 -3.04 13.25 -0.65
C GLU A 48 -2.37 12.80 -1.96
N PRO A 49 -3.12 12.46 -3.01
CA PRO A 49 -2.55 12.18 -4.31
C PRO A 49 -1.99 13.50 -4.84
N ARG A 50 -0.74 13.82 -4.49
CA ARG A 50 -0.03 14.93 -5.08
C ARG A 50 -0.01 14.63 -6.58
N SER A 51 -0.81 15.37 -7.35
CA SER A 51 -0.79 15.34 -8.80
C SER A 51 0.59 15.79 -9.27
N ARG A 52 1.53 14.84 -9.32
CA ARG A 52 2.80 14.87 -10.05
C ARG A 52 3.11 13.45 -10.48
N ARG A 53 2.56 13.11 -11.64
CA ARG A 53 2.99 12.00 -12.49
C ARG A 53 4.53 12.00 -12.61
N PRO A 54 5.19 10.84 -12.40
CA PRO A 54 5.70 10.05 -13.53
C PRO A 54 4.89 8.75 -13.63
N GLU A 55 4.10 8.50 -14.67
CA GLU A 55 4.45 7.80 -15.94
C GLU A 55 5.12 6.43 -15.81
N THR A 56 5.42 5.96 -14.60
CA THR A 56 5.91 4.59 -14.42
C THR A 56 5.13 3.92 -13.31
N SER A 57 4.14 3.14 -13.73
CA SER A 57 3.59 2.04 -12.95
C SER A 57 4.48 0.82 -13.21
N PRO A 58 5.35 0.39 -12.28
CA PRO A 58 6.26 -0.74 -12.55
C PRO A 58 5.64 -2.10 -12.25
N LYS A 59 4.43 -2.18 -11.69
CA LYS A 59 3.77 -3.47 -11.41
C LYS A 59 2.27 -3.32 -11.19
N ALA A 60 1.55 -3.17 -12.29
CA ALA A 60 0.21 -3.75 -12.36
C ALA A 60 0.37 -5.26 -12.12
N ILE A 61 -0.13 -5.77 -10.99
CA ILE A 61 -0.29 -7.21 -10.81
C ILE A 61 -1.76 -7.49 -10.52
N SER A 62 -2.22 -8.36 -11.38
CA SER A 62 -3.55 -8.82 -11.75
C SER A 62 -4.50 -9.19 -10.59
N PRO A 63 -5.82 -9.19 -10.88
CA PRO A 63 -6.82 -9.79 -10.02
C PRO A 63 -6.57 -11.30 -9.95
N GLN A 64 -6.19 -11.84 -8.79
CA GLN A 64 -6.33 -13.27 -8.56
C GLN A 64 -7.76 -13.52 -8.07
N ALA A 65 -8.59 -13.95 -9.02
CA ALA A 65 -9.77 -14.74 -8.69
C ALA A 65 -9.27 -16.01 -8.00
N SER A 66 -9.79 -16.30 -6.82
CA SER A 66 -9.63 -17.63 -6.22
C SER A 66 -10.89 -18.42 -6.58
N ASN A 67 -10.65 -19.48 -7.33
CA ASN A 67 -11.57 -20.58 -7.62
C ASN A 67 -11.99 -21.33 -6.35
#